data_AF-A0A3B0ZA35-F1
#
_entry.id   AF-A0A3B0ZA35-F1
#
_cell.length_a   1.000
_cell.length_b   1.000
_cell.length_c   1.000
_cell.angle_alpha   90.00
_cell.angle_beta   90.00
_cell.angle_gamma   90.00
#
_symmetry.space_group_name_H-M   'P 1'
#
loop_
_entity.id
_entity.type
_entity.pdbx_description
1 polymer ?
#
loop_
_entity_poly.entity_id
_entity_poly.type
_entity_poly.pdbx_seq_one_letter_code
_entity_poly.pdbx_strand_id
1 'polypeptide(L)'
;DPNDGSIASTATWDTDTAGKIPAFGSRSIFSYNPVTSAGINFIWGNLDATQQSTLLLTGELNDALAQARVSYLRGDASNELDPVTNPTGPFRKRNKLMGDIVNSNPWFVGIDDFGYSDLPGTEGSSYLPYLSSIAGRTKTLYVGANDGMLHAIDAGTGDELFAYVPAAIIPELTTLTQPSYGTGLPHQYFVDGSPRAGDVYFSASSDWRSVLVGTMGAAARAVFALDATDPDNFDATKVLWEFTNSDDSDLGYTLGDVTIARMANGQWAAIMGNGYNSDNDSAVLYILDIENGNVIKKIDTGTGTSGTPNGLAAPIPIDLNGDHITDSIYAGDLLGNMWKFDVSDPDPSNWAPAFGTAPLFVAKDSSNTIQPITAKPQVGLHPNGGVMVYFGTGKYFESGDNIVGPTPQVQTYYGIRDNYANGSSTPVSGRSVLVEQTIDAEASFLGVDVRVTSDNIVDYTSKLGWYMDLESPANGAEGERVISPSLLRGDRLIFTTILPSSDPCAAGGTSWLMELEAVTGGRLSTSPFDINNDGVFTVTDLAQLLDTNGDGVVDNLDDKLVVSGKKSTIGIIKTPSVISAGTKEYKYTSGSTGALESTTESAGANSGRQSWRQLR
;
A
#
# COMPACT_ATOMS: atom_id res chain seq x y z
N ASP A 1 20.13 -2.97 -13.30
CA ASP A 1 21.46 -3.10 -12.71
C ASP A 1 21.60 -1.97 -11.70
N PRO A 2 21.94 -2.28 -10.44
CA PRO A 2 22.07 -1.27 -9.38
C PRO A 2 23.17 -0.23 -9.64
N ASN A 3 24.09 -0.48 -10.58
CA ASN A 3 25.19 0.43 -10.89
C ASN A 3 24.79 1.55 -11.86
N ASP A 4 23.85 1.29 -12.76
CA ASP A 4 23.48 2.23 -13.85
C ASP A 4 21.98 2.51 -13.94
N GLY A 5 21.15 1.85 -13.14
CA GLY A 5 19.70 2.06 -13.12
C GLY A 5 18.94 1.34 -14.24
N SER A 6 19.63 0.56 -15.08
CA SER A 6 19.02 -0.08 -16.25
C SER A 6 18.09 -1.23 -15.85
N ILE A 7 16.97 -1.39 -16.55
CA ILE A 7 16.09 -2.56 -16.40
C ILE A 7 16.46 -3.53 -17.52
N ALA A 8 16.67 -4.81 -17.19
CA ALA A 8 16.95 -5.82 -18.20
C ALA A 8 15.78 -5.91 -19.19
N SER A 9 16.07 -5.92 -20.50
CA SER A 9 15.04 -6.01 -21.54
C SER A 9 14.35 -7.38 -21.60
N THR A 10 14.91 -8.37 -20.91
CA THR A 10 14.37 -9.73 -20.80
C THR A 10 14.15 -10.07 -19.34
N ALA A 11 12.96 -10.55 -19.01
CA ALA A 11 12.66 -11.04 -17.67
C ALA A 11 13.58 -12.24 -17.32
N THR A 12 14.04 -12.29 -16.07
CA THR A 12 14.87 -13.39 -15.55
C THR A 12 14.10 -14.71 -15.55
N TRP A 13 12.82 -14.66 -15.23
CA TRP A 13 11.88 -15.78 -15.27
C TRP A 13 10.49 -15.25 -15.57
N ASP A 14 9.61 -16.15 -16.01
CA ASP A 14 8.21 -15.92 -16.32
C ASP A 14 7.42 -17.12 -15.80
N THR A 15 6.42 -16.89 -14.94
CA THR A 15 5.57 -17.94 -14.35
C THR A 15 4.79 -18.75 -15.40
N ASP A 16 4.69 -18.22 -16.62
CA ASP A 16 4.07 -18.91 -17.74
C ASP A 16 4.99 -19.93 -18.42
N THR A 17 6.27 -19.94 -18.06
CA THR A 17 7.22 -20.95 -18.51
C THR A 17 6.82 -22.32 -17.96
N ALA A 18 6.85 -23.34 -18.81
CA ALA A 18 6.44 -24.69 -18.43
C ALA A 18 7.22 -25.19 -17.19
N GLY A 19 6.47 -25.63 -16.18
CA GLY A 19 7.02 -26.17 -14.93
C GLY A 19 7.19 -25.14 -13.80
N LYS A 20 6.98 -23.85 -14.05
CA LYS A 20 7.03 -22.80 -12.99
C LYS A 20 5.88 -22.90 -12.02
N ILE A 21 4.65 -23.08 -12.53
CA ILE A 21 3.50 -23.47 -11.71
C ILE A 21 3.40 -25.00 -11.75
N PRO A 22 3.45 -25.70 -10.60
CA PRO A 22 3.33 -27.15 -10.56
C PRO A 22 2.01 -27.65 -11.16
N ALA A 23 2.04 -28.86 -11.74
CA ALA A 23 0.83 -29.52 -12.22
C ALA A 23 -0.17 -29.72 -11.08
N PHE A 24 -1.48 -29.68 -11.37
CA PHE A 24 -2.55 -29.64 -10.35
C PHE A 24 -2.47 -30.73 -9.26
N GLY A 25 -1.98 -31.93 -9.60
CA GLY A 25 -1.81 -33.05 -8.68
C GLY A 25 -0.60 -32.94 -7.74
N SER A 26 0.35 -32.06 -8.06
CA SER A 26 1.56 -31.77 -7.28
C SER A 26 1.57 -30.35 -6.71
N ARG A 27 0.58 -29.51 -7.04
CA ARG A 27 0.48 -28.13 -6.58
C ARG A 27 0.02 -28.06 -5.12
N SER A 28 0.83 -27.42 -4.29
CA SER A 28 0.55 -27.16 -2.88
C SER A 28 -0.35 -25.93 -2.75
N ILE A 29 -1.65 -26.16 -2.58
CA ILE A 29 -2.65 -25.10 -2.42
C ILE A 29 -3.36 -25.31 -1.09
N PHE A 30 -3.35 -24.26 -0.27
CA PHE A 30 -3.94 -24.23 1.05
C PHE A 30 -5.13 -23.28 1.10
N SER A 31 -5.97 -23.45 2.10
CA SER A 31 -7.13 -22.60 2.38
C SER A 31 -7.43 -22.65 3.88
N TYR A 32 -8.53 -22.04 4.30
CA TYR A 32 -8.96 -21.99 5.69
C TYR A 32 -10.36 -22.58 5.84
N ASN A 33 -10.58 -23.35 6.90
CA ASN A 33 -11.88 -23.87 7.26
C ASN A 33 -12.42 -23.05 8.45
N PRO A 34 -13.36 -22.12 8.23
CA PRO A 34 -13.87 -21.23 9.27
C PRO A 34 -14.65 -21.97 10.37
N VAL A 35 -15.22 -23.15 10.09
CA VAL A 35 -15.95 -23.94 11.09
C VAL A 35 -14.99 -24.56 12.12
N THR A 36 -13.82 -25.00 11.67
CA THR A 36 -12.79 -25.58 12.55
C THR A 36 -11.73 -24.59 12.99
N SER A 37 -11.75 -23.36 12.46
CA SER A 37 -10.75 -22.31 12.66
C SER A 37 -9.32 -22.79 12.41
N ALA A 38 -9.10 -23.48 11.29
CA ALA A 38 -7.82 -24.09 10.96
C ALA A 38 -7.53 -24.07 9.46
N GLY A 39 -6.25 -24.03 9.11
CA GLY A 39 -5.81 -24.24 7.74
C GLY A 39 -6.10 -25.65 7.24
N ILE A 40 -6.31 -25.75 5.94
CA ILE A 40 -6.59 -26.98 5.22
C ILE A 40 -5.85 -27.02 3.89
N ASN A 41 -5.62 -28.22 3.35
CA ASN A 41 -5.32 -28.34 1.91
C ASN A 41 -6.60 -27.97 1.13
N PHE A 42 -6.47 -27.13 0.10
CA PHE A 42 -7.58 -26.70 -0.76
C PHE A 42 -8.00 -27.83 -1.71
N ILE A 43 -8.71 -28.82 -1.18
CA ILE A 43 -9.29 -29.94 -1.91
C ILE A 43 -10.74 -30.12 -1.45
N TRP A 44 -11.62 -30.56 -2.35
CA TRP A 44 -13.06 -30.65 -2.11
C TRP A 44 -13.44 -31.28 -0.77
N GLY A 45 -12.84 -32.42 -0.42
CA GLY A 45 -13.15 -33.17 0.79
C GLY A 45 -12.74 -32.49 2.11
N ASN A 46 -11.90 -31.44 2.06
CA ASN A 46 -11.47 -30.69 3.24
C ASN A 46 -12.25 -29.37 3.43
N LEU A 47 -12.97 -28.92 2.40
CA LEU A 47 -13.85 -27.76 2.50
C LEU A 47 -15.03 -28.08 3.44
N ASP A 48 -15.46 -27.09 4.21
CA ASP A 48 -16.68 -27.25 5.00
C ASP A 48 -17.95 -27.27 4.13
N ALA A 49 -19.08 -27.66 4.71
CA ALA A 49 -20.34 -27.81 3.98
C ALA A 49 -20.85 -26.50 3.35
N THR A 50 -20.60 -25.35 4.00
CA THR A 50 -20.97 -24.04 3.46
C THR A 50 -20.10 -23.71 2.26
N GLN A 51 -18.78 -23.86 2.37
CA GLN A 51 -17.84 -23.69 1.25
C GLN A 51 -18.22 -24.59 0.06
N GLN A 52 -18.47 -25.87 0.29
CA GLN A 52 -18.93 -26.82 -0.73
C GLN A 52 -20.23 -26.36 -1.41
N SER A 53 -21.21 -25.90 -0.62
CA SER A 53 -22.50 -25.45 -1.16
C SER A 53 -22.38 -24.19 -2.03
N THR A 54 -21.49 -23.26 -1.69
CA THR A 54 -21.28 -22.03 -2.47
C THR A 54 -20.61 -22.29 -3.82
N LEU A 55 -19.90 -23.42 -3.95
CA LEU A 55 -19.28 -23.83 -5.19
C LEU A 55 -20.26 -24.52 -6.15
N LEU A 56 -21.52 -24.75 -5.77
CA LEU A 56 -22.55 -25.34 -6.62
C LEU A 56 -23.36 -24.24 -7.32
N LEU A 57 -23.31 -24.19 -8.65
CA LEU A 57 -24.06 -23.20 -9.42
C LEU A 57 -25.55 -23.60 -9.57
N THR A 58 -26.41 -22.59 -9.75
CA THR A 58 -27.84 -22.82 -10.02
C THR A 58 -28.01 -23.68 -11.27
N GLY A 59 -28.64 -24.83 -11.13
CA GLY A 59 -28.87 -25.79 -12.22
C GLY A 59 -27.92 -26.99 -12.23
N GLU A 60 -26.88 -27.00 -11.38
CA GLU A 60 -26.04 -28.17 -11.15
C GLU A 60 -26.79 -29.17 -10.25
N LEU A 61 -26.96 -30.41 -10.72
CA LEU A 61 -27.83 -31.41 -10.07
C LEU A 61 -27.12 -32.24 -8.98
N ASN A 62 -25.80 -32.15 -8.89
CA ASN A 62 -24.98 -32.81 -7.88
C ASN A 62 -23.59 -32.16 -7.77
N ASP A 63 -22.85 -32.57 -6.75
CA ASP A 63 -21.54 -32.01 -6.40
C ASP A 63 -20.40 -32.36 -7.37
N ALA A 64 -20.62 -33.20 -8.38
CA ALA A 64 -19.52 -33.62 -9.27
C ALA A 64 -18.91 -32.43 -10.03
N LEU A 65 -19.73 -31.47 -10.46
CA LEU A 65 -19.24 -30.24 -11.08
C LEU A 65 -18.55 -29.32 -10.07
N ALA A 66 -19.08 -29.19 -8.85
CA ALA A 66 -18.45 -28.43 -7.77
C ALA A 66 -17.08 -29.01 -7.36
N GLN A 67 -16.96 -30.34 -7.30
CA GLN A 67 -15.69 -31.01 -7.07
C GLN A 67 -14.72 -30.81 -8.25
N ALA A 68 -15.20 -30.95 -9.49
CA ALA A 68 -14.39 -30.70 -10.69
C ALA A 68 -13.93 -29.23 -10.77
N ARG A 69 -14.73 -28.29 -10.25
CA ARG A 69 -14.39 -26.87 -10.16
C ARG A 69 -13.24 -26.61 -9.22
N VAL A 70 -13.20 -27.27 -8.06
CA VAL A 70 -12.03 -27.21 -7.17
C VAL A 70 -10.79 -27.75 -7.88
N SER A 71 -10.89 -28.89 -8.58
CA SER A 71 -9.77 -29.41 -9.38
C SER A 71 -9.32 -28.43 -10.47
N TYR A 72 -10.27 -27.80 -11.16
CA TYR A 72 -10.01 -26.77 -12.17
C TYR A 72 -9.27 -25.58 -11.56
N LEU A 73 -9.74 -25.03 -10.43
CA LEU A 73 -9.08 -23.93 -9.72
C LEU A 73 -7.66 -24.30 -9.30
N ARG A 74 -7.43 -25.56 -8.93
CA ARG A 74 -6.09 -26.09 -8.64
C ARG A 74 -5.18 -26.24 -9.88
N GLY A 75 -5.72 -26.12 -11.08
CA GLY A 75 -4.98 -26.15 -12.35
C GLY A 75 -5.32 -27.31 -13.30
N ASP A 76 -6.35 -28.13 -12.99
CA ASP A 76 -6.77 -29.20 -13.91
C ASP A 76 -7.48 -28.60 -15.14
N ALA A 77 -6.94 -28.88 -16.33
CA ALA A 77 -7.49 -28.40 -17.60
C ALA A 77 -8.48 -29.38 -18.27
N SER A 78 -8.69 -30.57 -17.69
CA SER A 78 -9.47 -31.66 -18.31
C SER A 78 -10.92 -31.29 -18.66
N ASN A 79 -11.51 -30.35 -17.92
CA ASN A 79 -12.89 -29.90 -18.05
C ASN A 79 -13.03 -28.49 -18.68
N GLU A 80 -11.95 -27.96 -19.25
CA GLU A 80 -12.00 -26.67 -19.94
C GLU A 80 -12.74 -26.77 -21.27
N LEU A 81 -13.47 -25.69 -21.62
CA LEU A 81 -14.12 -25.52 -22.90
C LEU A 81 -13.07 -25.32 -23.99
N ASP A 82 -12.70 -26.41 -24.66
CA ASP A 82 -11.81 -26.38 -25.82
C ASP A 82 -12.59 -26.73 -27.10
N PRO A 83 -12.70 -25.82 -28.09
CA PRO A 83 -13.47 -26.08 -29.31
C PRO A 83 -13.03 -27.33 -30.10
N VAL A 84 -11.81 -27.84 -29.86
CA VAL A 84 -11.24 -29.00 -30.54
C VAL A 84 -11.30 -30.23 -29.65
N THR A 85 -10.83 -30.15 -28.41
CA THR A 85 -10.65 -31.34 -27.55
C THR A 85 -11.78 -31.56 -26.55
N ASN A 86 -12.53 -30.53 -26.18
CA ASN A 86 -13.66 -30.61 -25.24
C ASN A 86 -14.68 -29.49 -25.49
N PRO A 87 -15.47 -29.56 -26.59
CA PRO A 87 -16.35 -28.47 -27.03
C PRO A 87 -17.56 -28.24 -26.12
N THR A 88 -17.77 -29.10 -25.12
CA THR A 88 -18.81 -29.00 -24.11
C THR A 88 -18.24 -28.87 -22.70
N GLY A 89 -16.96 -28.48 -22.57
CA GLY A 89 -16.30 -28.30 -21.29
C GLY A 89 -17.06 -27.28 -20.43
N PRO A 90 -17.35 -27.59 -19.14
CA PRO A 90 -18.12 -26.70 -18.28
C PRO A 90 -17.33 -25.49 -17.77
N PHE A 91 -15.99 -25.48 -17.89
CA PHE A 91 -15.16 -24.40 -17.37
C PHE A 91 -14.54 -23.55 -18.48
N ARG A 92 -14.25 -22.27 -18.19
CA ARG A 92 -13.56 -21.41 -19.15
C ARG A 92 -12.20 -22.00 -19.54
N LYS A 93 -11.81 -21.75 -20.78
CA LYS A 93 -10.45 -22.03 -21.24
C LYS A 93 -9.48 -21.03 -20.63
N ARG A 94 -8.36 -21.52 -20.11
CA ARG A 94 -7.27 -20.67 -19.60
C ARG A 94 -6.13 -20.63 -20.60
N ASN A 95 -5.58 -19.43 -20.79
CA ASN A 95 -4.30 -19.28 -21.47
C ASN A 95 -3.15 -19.43 -20.47
N LYS A 96 -3.32 -18.87 -19.26
CA LYS A 96 -2.35 -18.84 -18.16
C LYS A 96 -3.04 -19.35 -16.88
N LEU A 97 -2.26 -19.95 -15.97
CA LEU A 97 -2.78 -20.48 -14.71
C LEU A 97 -2.94 -19.39 -13.65
N MET A 98 -1.90 -18.59 -13.42
CA MET A 98 -1.95 -17.44 -12.52
C MET A 98 -2.83 -16.34 -13.11
N GLY A 99 -3.63 -15.71 -12.24
CA GLY A 99 -4.49 -14.60 -12.63
C GLY A 99 -3.70 -13.32 -12.89
N ASP A 100 -4.36 -12.34 -13.48
CA ASP A 100 -3.83 -10.98 -13.55
C ASP A 100 -3.67 -10.37 -12.16
N ILE A 101 -2.62 -9.57 -11.98
CA ILE A 101 -2.37 -8.80 -10.76
C ILE A 101 -2.82 -7.37 -11.03
N VAL A 102 -3.81 -6.87 -10.29
CA VAL A 102 -4.35 -5.53 -10.50
C VAL A 102 -3.83 -4.54 -9.46
N ASN A 103 -4.17 -4.71 -8.18
CA ASN A 103 -3.73 -3.79 -7.13
C ASN A 103 -2.67 -4.35 -6.18
N SER A 104 -2.48 -5.67 -6.15
CA SER A 104 -1.56 -6.33 -5.24
C SER A 104 -0.11 -6.01 -5.61
N ASN A 105 0.57 -5.23 -4.77
CA ASN A 105 2.00 -5.02 -4.91
C ASN A 105 2.72 -6.24 -4.33
N PRO A 106 3.63 -6.90 -5.09
CA PRO A 106 4.40 -8.03 -4.57
C PRO A 106 5.18 -7.65 -3.31
N TRP A 107 5.25 -8.57 -2.36
CA TRP A 107 6.04 -8.44 -1.15
C TRP A 107 7.18 -9.45 -1.14
N PHE A 108 8.40 -8.94 -1.04
CA PHE A 108 9.60 -9.77 -0.95
C PHE A 108 9.90 -10.12 0.51
N VAL A 109 10.16 -11.40 0.78
CA VAL A 109 10.62 -11.90 2.07
C VAL A 109 11.99 -12.53 1.88
N GLY A 110 13.01 -11.89 2.45
CA GLY A 110 14.41 -12.32 2.41
C GLY A 110 14.92 -12.76 3.77
N ILE A 111 15.99 -12.12 4.24
CA ILE A 111 16.61 -12.34 5.55
C ILE A 111 16.91 -10.98 6.18
N ASP A 112 15.89 -10.12 6.20
CA ASP A 112 16.01 -8.74 6.68
C ASP A 112 16.17 -8.75 8.20
N ASP A 113 17.15 -7.99 8.71
CA ASP A 113 17.32 -7.72 10.14
C ASP A 113 16.51 -6.47 10.49
N PHE A 114 15.51 -6.63 11.37
CA PHE A 114 14.63 -5.54 11.80
C PHE A 114 15.12 -4.82 13.07
N GLY A 115 16.34 -5.11 13.55
CA GLY A 115 16.91 -4.49 14.76
C GLY A 115 16.32 -5.02 16.07
N TYR A 116 15.47 -6.05 16.02
CA TYR A 116 14.75 -6.57 17.19
C TYR A 116 15.64 -7.21 18.26
N SER A 117 16.96 -7.28 18.07
CA SER A 117 17.90 -7.62 19.14
C SER A 117 17.87 -6.64 20.30
N ASP A 118 17.42 -5.41 20.06
CA ASP A 118 17.34 -4.34 21.05
C ASP A 118 16.08 -4.43 21.93
N LEU A 119 15.13 -5.31 21.59
CA LEU A 119 13.97 -5.61 22.43
C LEU A 119 14.38 -6.24 23.77
N PRO A 120 13.62 -6.03 24.85
CA PRO A 120 13.96 -6.57 26.16
C PRO A 120 13.76 -8.10 26.25
N GLY A 121 14.54 -8.73 27.12
CA GLY A 121 14.31 -10.12 27.56
C GLY A 121 14.68 -11.20 26.54
N THR A 122 13.97 -12.32 26.61
CA THR A 122 14.20 -13.48 25.72
C THR A 122 13.90 -13.14 24.26
N GLU A 123 12.89 -12.32 24.03
CA GLU A 123 12.48 -11.83 22.70
C GLU A 123 13.68 -11.24 21.96
N GLY A 124 14.31 -10.17 22.46
CA GLY A 124 15.46 -9.57 21.77
C GLY A 124 16.72 -10.43 21.80
N SER A 125 17.03 -11.07 22.94
CA SER A 125 18.24 -11.91 23.02
C SER A 125 18.22 -13.16 22.11
N SER A 126 17.04 -13.60 21.64
CA SER A 126 16.87 -14.74 20.73
C SER A 126 16.77 -14.35 19.24
N TYR A 127 16.71 -13.06 18.91
CA TYR A 127 16.49 -12.62 17.53
C TYR A 127 17.67 -12.89 16.58
N LEU A 128 18.90 -12.58 16.99
CA LEU A 128 20.09 -12.90 16.18
C LEU A 128 20.28 -14.42 15.95
N PRO A 129 20.07 -15.29 16.97
CA PRO A 129 19.96 -16.73 16.74
C PRO A 129 18.89 -17.12 15.71
N TYR A 130 17.72 -16.48 15.75
CA TYR A 130 16.66 -16.72 14.76
C TYR A 130 17.10 -16.32 13.34
N LEU A 131 17.67 -15.12 13.15
CA LEU A 131 18.21 -14.70 11.84
C LEU A 131 19.23 -15.70 11.29
N SER A 132 20.09 -16.23 12.17
CA SER A 132 21.05 -17.27 11.81
C SER A 132 20.37 -18.57 11.38
N SER A 133 19.22 -18.91 11.97
CA SER A 133 18.45 -20.11 11.65
C SER A 133 17.75 -20.03 10.28
N ILE A 134 17.36 -18.83 9.85
CA ILE A 134 16.71 -18.60 8.54
C ILE A 134 17.69 -18.16 7.45
N ALA A 135 18.99 -18.14 7.71
CA ALA A 135 20.01 -17.68 6.75
C ALA A 135 20.00 -18.45 5.42
N GLY A 136 19.52 -19.71 5.42
CA GLY A 136 19.38 -20.57 4.25
C GLY A 136 17.98 -20.58 3.63
N ARG A 137 17.05 -19.76 4.13
CA ARG A 137 15.66 -19.71 3.65
C ARG A 137 15.59 -19.27 2.19
N THR A 138 14.71 -19.93 1.42
CA THR A 138 14.35 -19.50 0.07
C THR A 138 13.72 -18.11 0.10
N LYS A 139 14.29 -17.20 -0.71
CA LYS A 139 13.79 -15.83 -0.85
C LYS A 139 12.51 -15.88 -1.67
N THR A 140 11.42 -15.33 -1.13
CA THR A 140 10.09 -15.55 -1.70
C THR A 140 9.37 -14.23 -1.99
N LEU A 141 8.72 -14.16 -3.15
CA LEU A 141 7.79 -13.11 -3.51
C LEU A 141 6.37 -13.60 -3.23
N TYR A 142 5.60 -12.79 -2.50
CA TYR A 142 4.19 -13.02 -2.23
C TYR A 142 3.35 -12.01 -2.98
N VAL A 143 2.33 -12.46 -3.70
CA VAL A 143 1.43 -11.55 -4.43
C VAL A 143 0.04 -12.15 -4.57
N GLY A 144 -0.98 -11.31 -4.40
CA GLY A 144 -2.37 -11.66 -4.68
C GLY A 144 -2.69 -11.56 -6.17
N ALA A 145 -3.46 -12.51 -6.69
CA ALA A 145 -3.86 -12.55 -8.09
C ALA A 145 -5.35 -12.89 -8.28
N ASN A 146 -5.88 -12.51 -9.45
CA ASN A 146 -7.29 -12.67 -9.82
C ASN A 146 -7.69 -14.08 -10.28
N ASP A 147 -6.86 -15.09 -10.00
CA ASP A 147 -7.25 -16.50 -10.00
C ASP A 147 -7.77 -16.97 -8.62
N GLY A 148 -7.85 -16.04 -7.66
CA GLY A 148 -8.39 -16.31 -6.32
C GLY A 148 -7.35 -16.70 -5.29
N MET A 149 -6.07 -16.49 -5.60
CA MET A 149 -4.98 -16.97 -4.76
C MET A 149 -3.99 -15.86 -4.42
N LEU A 150 -3.41 -15.98 -3.23
CA LEU A 150 -2.08 -15.45 -2.97
C LEU A 150 -1.05 -16.51 -3.40
N HIS A 151 -0.08 -16.12 -4.21
CA HIS A 151 1.01 -16.99 -4.65
C HIS A 151 2.29 -16.70 -3.86
N ALA A 152 3.00 -17.75 -3.48
CA ALA A 152 4.36 -17.71 -2.95
C ALA A 152 5.31 -18.23 -4.03
N ILE A 153 6.18 -17.36 -4.53
CA ILE A 153 7.04 -17.62 -5.70
C ILE A 153 8.51 -17.48 -5.28
N ASP A 154 9.34 -18.48 -5.58
CA ASP A 154 10.79 -18.35 -5.41
C ASP A 154 11.31 -17.16 -6.24
N ALA A 155 11.89 -16.17 -5.57
CA ALA A 155 12.31 -14.93 -6.21
C ALA A 155 13.48 -15.12 -7.20
N GLY A 156 14.29 -16.16 -7.01
CA GLY A 156 15.44 -16.49 -7.85
C GLY A 156 15.05 -17.31 -9.08
N THR A 157 14.13 -18.27 -8.93
CA THR A 157 13.78 -19.20 -10.02
C THR A 157 12.45 -18.88 -10.69
N GLY A 158 11.51 -18.24 -10.00
CA GLY A 158 10.13 -18.04 -10.46
C GLY A 158 9.24 -19.28 -10.29
N ASP A 159 9.70 -20.31 -9.57
CA ASP A 159 8.88 -21.49 -9.27
C ASP A 159 7.86 -21.16 -8.17
N GLU A 160 6.60 -21.56 -8.35
CA GLU A 160 5.59 -21.43 -7.30
C GLU A 160 5.82 -22.48 -6.21
N LEU A 161 6.06 -22.01 -4.98
CA LEU A 161 6.30 -22.84 -3.80
C LEU A 161 4.99 -23.35 -3.22
N PHE A 162 4.03 -22.43 -3.05
CA PHE A 162 2.65 -22.74 -2.67
C PHE A 162 1.71 -21.61 -3.09
N ALA A 163 0.41 -21.88 -3.00
CA ALA A 163 -0.63 -20.86 -3.10
C ALA A 163 -1.65 -20.96 -1.96
N TYR A 164 -2.30 -19.86 -1.64
CA TYR A 164 -3.32 -19.77 -0.61
C TYR A 164 -4.62 -19.20 -1.17
N VAL A 165 -5.73 -19.89 -0.98
CA VAL A 165 -7.09 -19.47 -1.34
C VAL A 165 -7.81 -19.05 -0.05
N PRO A 166 -8.02 -17.74 0.19
CA PRO A 166 -8.75 -17.29 1.37
C PRO A 166 -10.19 -17.84 1.39
N ALA A 167 -10.74 -18.17 2.57
CA ALA A 167 -12.08 -18.76 2.62
C ALA A 167 -13.15 -17.78 2.10
N ALA A 168 -12.95 -16.48 2.36
CA ALA A 168 -13.84 -15.40 1.97
C ALA A 168 -14.07 -15.29 0.45
N ILE A 169 -13.14 -15.77 -0.39
CA ILE A 169 -13.28 -15.66 -1.86
C ILE A 169 -13.92 -16.87 -2.52
N ILE A 170 -14.00 -18.01 -1.81
CA ILE A 170 -14.50 -19.28 -2.37
C ILE A 170 -15.86 -19.14 -3.08
N PRO A 171 -16.86 -18.39 -2.56
CA PRO A 171 -18.15 -18.23 -3.24
C PRO A 171 -18.02 -17.59 -4.64
N GLU A 172 -17.13 -16.60 -4.77
CA GLU A 172 -16.95 -15.83 -6.01
C GLU A 172 -16.17 -16.61 -7.07
N LEU A 173 -15.38 -17.63 -6.68
CA LEU A 173 -14.61 -18.45 -7.63
C LEU A 173 -15.49 -19.19 -8.64
N THR A 174 -16.78 -19.38 -8.35
CA THR A 174 -17.71 -19.94 -9.33
C THR A 174 -17.80 -19.09 -10.59
N THR A 175 -17.84 -17.76 -10.46
CA THR A 175 -17.85 -16.79 -11.58
C THR A 175 -16.60 -16.91 -12.44
N LEU A 176 -15.42 -17.02 -11.80
CA LEU A 176 -14.13 -17.21 -12.48
C LEU A 176 -14.09 -18.46 -13.36
N THR A 177 -14.82 -19.51 -12.99
CA THR A 177 -14.80 -20.77 -13.72
C THR A 177 -15.72 -20.79 -14.93
N GLN A 178 -16.66 -19.85 -15.05
CA GLN A 178 -17.68 -19.91 -16.10
C GLN A 178 -17.12 -19.58 -17.49
N PRO A 179 -17.50 -20.31 -18.56
CA PRO A 179 -17.02 -20.07 -19.92
C PRO A 179 -17.27 -18.65 -20.47
N SER A 180 -18.25 -17.92 -19.92
CA SER A 180 -18.60 -16.55 -20.29
C SER A 180 -17.79 -15.48 -19.55
N TYR A 181 -16.88 -15.85 -18.64
CA TYR A 181 -16.02 -14.90 -17.94
C TYR A 181 -15.16 -14.08 -18.92
N GLY A 182 -15.27 -12.75 -18.84
CA GLY A 182 -14.60 -11.81 -19.74
C GLY A 182 -15.32 -11.55 -21.07
N THR A 183 -16.33 -12.34 -21.46
CA THR A 183 -17.12 -12.12 -22.70
C THR A 183 -18.59 -11.80 -22.44
N GLY A 184 -19.12 -12.22 -21.30
CA GLY A 184 -20.50 -12.00 -20.87
C GLY A 184 -20.63 -11.76 -19.36
N LEU A 185 -19.68 -12.24 -18.56
CA LEU A 185 -19.51 -11.84 -17.17
C LEU A 185 -18.33 -10.87 -17.09
N PRO A 186 -18.48 -9.73 -16.39
CA PRO A 186 -17.40 -8.77 -16.24
C PRO A 186 -16.25 -9.39 -15.43
N HIS A 187 -15.05 -8.84 -15.64
CA HIS A 187 -13.91 -9.14 -14.78
C HIS A 187 -14.20 -8.68 -13.34
N GLN A 188 -13.62 -9.37 -12.37
CA GLN A 188 -13.84 -9.17 -10.95
C GLN A 188 -12.51 -9.24 -10.21
N TYR A 189 -12.42 -8.51 -9.10
CA TYR A 189 -11.31 -8.65 -8.16
C TYR A 189 -11.48 -9.92 -7.34
N PHE A 190 -10.38 -10.65 -7.10
CA PHE A 190 -10.35 -11.82 -6.20
C PHE A 190 -9.37 -11.68 -5.03
N VAL A 191 -8.07 -11.94 -5.19
CA VAL A 191 -7.10 -11.63 -4.12
C VAL A 191 -6.34 -10.40 -4.57
N ASP A 192 -6.88 -9.24 -4.25
CA ASP A 192 -6.44 -7.96 -4.83
C ASP A 192 -5.58 -7.11 -3.87
N GLY A 193 -5.59 -7.44 -2.57
CA GLY A 193 -4.83 -6.73 -1.55
C GLY A 193 -3.32 -6.99 -1.63
N SER A 194 -2.53 -5.99 -1.22
CA SER A 194 -1.06 -6.11 -1.15
C SER A 194 -0.65 -6.85 0.14
N PRO A 195 0.09 -7.97 0.06
CA PRO A 195 0.58 -8.64 1.26
C PRO A 195 1.69 -7.84 1.97
N ARG A 196 1.87 -8.10 3.26
CA ARG A 196 2.95 -7.54 4.08
C ARG A 196 3.49 -8.61 5.01
N ALA A 197 4.81 -8.65 5.20
CA ALA A 197 5.42 -9.55 6.17
C ALA A 197 6.36 -8.81 7.13
N GLY A 198 6.56 -9.42 8.29
CA GLY A 198 7.51 -8.99 9.31
C GLY A 198 7.88 -10.16 10.22
N ASP A 199 9.01 -10.03 10.89
CA ASP A 199 9.36 -10.97 11.95
C ASP A 199 8.59 -10.62 13.22
N VAL A 200 8.09 -11.65 13.90
CA VAL A 200 7.30 -11.52 15.12
C VAL A 200 7.68 -12.61 16.10
N TYR A 201 7.61 -12.30 17.39
CA TYR A 201 7.90 -13.24 18.45
C TYR A 201 6.61 -13.86 18.98
N PHE A 202 6.45 -15.17 18.80
CA PHE A 202 5.29 -15.90 19.30
C PHE A 202 5.51 -16.22 20.78
N SER A 203 4.77 -15.52 21.64
CA SER A 203 4.89 -15.67 23.09
C SER A 203 4.44 -17.05 23.55
N ALA A 204 3.44 -17.64 22.90
CA ALA A 204 2.91 -18.96 23.24
C ALA A 204 3.95 -20.09 23.06
N SER A 205 4.78 -20.00 22.02
CA SER A 205 5.82 -20.99 21.70
C SER A 205 7.25 -20.55 22.00
N SER A 206 7.44 -19.28 22.38
CA SER A 206 8.75 -18.68 22.69
C SER A 206 9.75 -18.78 21.54
N ASP A 207 9.30 -18.46 20.32
CA ASP A 207 10.08 -18.50 19.09
C ASP A 207 9.74 -17.35 18.15
N TRP A 208 10.71 -16.99 17.31
CA TRP A 208 10.55 -16.00 16.25
C TRP A 208 10.03 -16.66 14.97
N ARG A 209 9.17 -15.93 14.24
CA ARG A 209 8.59 -16.35 12.97
C ARG A 209 8.51 -15.17 12.02
N SER A 210 8.57 -15.42 10.71
CA SER A 210 8.18 -14.43 9.71
C SER A 210 6.70 -14.64 9.36
N VAL A 211 5.84 -13.70 9.74
CA VAL A 211 4.40 -13.78 9.44
C VAL A 211 4.06 -12.86 8.28
N LEU A 212 3.30 -13.41 7.33
CA LEU A 212 2.71 -12.68 6.21
C LEU A 212 1.24 -12.41 6.53
N VAL A 213 0.81 -11.16 6.39
CA VAL A 213 -0.59 -10.75 6.46
C VAL A 213 -1.03 -10.26 5.08
N GLY A 214 -2.17 -10.77 4.61
CA GLY A 214 -2.79 -10.36 3.35
C GLY A 214 -4.18 -9.79 3.57
N THR A 215 -4.59 -8.87 2.71
CA THR A 215 -5.97 -8.38 2.62
C THR A 215 -6.58 -8.81 1.30
N MET A 216 -7.91 -8.72 1.21
CA MET A 216 -8.63 -9.04 -0.02
C MET A 216 -8.80 -7.85 -0.96
N GLY A 217 -8.30 -6.66 -0.58
CA GLY A 217 -8.46 -5.45 -1.39
C GLY A 217 -9.94 -5.17 -1.66
N ALA A 218 -10.29 -4.97 -2.94
CA ALA A 218 -11.65 -4.68 -3.37
C ALA A 218 -12.55 -5.92 -3.53
N ALA A 219 -12.02 -7.12 -3.30
CA ALA A 219 -12.74 -8.36 -3.62
C ALA A 219 -13.63 -8.88 -2.51
N ALA A 220 -13.18 -8.76 -1.26
CA ALA A 220 -13.91 -9.22 -0.09
C ALA A 220 -13.50 -8.42 1.16
N ARG A 221 -14.30 -8.53 2.22
CA ARG A 221 -14.02 -7.91 3.52
C ARG A 221 -13.37 -8.92 4.44
N ALA A 222 -12.09 -9.19 4.19
CA ALA A 222 -11.32 -10.15 4.97
C ALA A 222 -9.83 -9.82 4.99
N VAL A 223 -9.18 -10.28 6.05
CA VAL A 223 -7.74 -10.25 6.28
C VAL A 223 -7.32 -11.62 6.79
N PHE A 224 -6.12 -12.07 6.40
CA PHE A 224 -5.61 -13.39 6.78
C PHE A 224 -4.12 -13.32 7.11
N ALA A 225 -3.65 -14.26 7.92
CA ALA A 225 -2.23 -14.39 8.24
C ALA A 225 -1.70 -15.81 8.01
N LEU A 226 -0.48 -15.88 7.49
CA LEU A 226 0.25 -17.09 7.18
C LEU A 226 1.65 -17.04 7.83
N ASP A 227 2.11 -18.17 8.36
CA ASP A 227 3.49 -18.35 8.79
C ASP A 227 4.39 -18.62 7.57
N ALA A 228 5.09 -17.57 7.15
CA ALA A 228 6.00 -17.56 6.00
C ALA A 228 7.46 -17.86 6.40
N THR A 229 7.70 -18.40 7.61
CA THR A 229 9.05 -18.65 8.11
C THR A 229 9.81 -19.63 7.23
N ASP A 230 9.16 -20.71 6.78
CA ASP A 230 9.74 -21.74 5.91
C ASP A 230 8.79 -22.04 4.74
N PRO A 231 8.96 -21.34 3.60
CA PRO A 231 8.08 -21.46 2.45
C PRO A 231 8.25 -22.77 1.68
N ASP A 232 9.42 -23.41 1.74
CA ASP A 232 9.69 -24.68 1.04
C ASP A 232 8.90 -25.84 1.66
N ASN A 233 8.69 -25.79 2.98
CA ASN A 233 7.92 -26.79 3.71
C ASN A 233 6.57 -26.24 4.19
N PHE A 234 5.93 -25.33 3.44
CA PHE A 234 4.64 -24.78 3.84
C PHE A 234 3.57 -25.88 3.90
N ASP A 235 2.77 -25.89 4.98
CA ASP A 235 1.67 -26.82 5.17
C ASP A 235 0.44 -26.14 5.80
N ALA A 236 -0.66 -26.88 5.93
CA ALA A 236 -1.92 -26.35 6.44
C ALA A 236 -1.84 -25.78 7.88
N THR A 237 -0.88 -26.22 8.70
CA THR A 237 -0.69 -25.70 10.07
C THR A 237 -0.08 -24.30 10.10
N LYS A 238 0.48 -23.84 8.97
CA LYS A 238 1.04 -22.49 8.78
C LYS A 238 0.02 -21.49 8.27
N VAL A 239 -1.25 -21.87 8.09
CA VAL A 239 -2.35 -20.91 7.94
C VAL A 239 -2.81 -20.56 9.36
N LEU A 240 -2.53 -19.33 9.78
CA LEU A 240 -2.72 -18.92 11.18
C LEU A 240 -4.19 -18.60 11.48
N TRP A 241 -4.78 -17.69 10.70
CA TRP A 241 -6.16 -17.24 10.92
C TRP A 241 -6.69 -16.43 9.73
N GLU A 242 -8.02 -16.30 9.67
CA GLU A 242 -8.73 -15.30 8.88
C GLU A 242 -9.66 -14.49 9.78
N PHE A 243 -9.80 -13.21 9.50
CA PHE A 243 -10.71 -12.28 10.15
C PHE A 243 -11.58 -11.60 9.08
N THR A 244 -12.89 -11.67 9.24
CA THR A 244 -13.87 -11.30 8.21
C THR A 244 -14.96 -10.38 8.77
N ASN A 245 -15.80 -9.82 7.91
CA ASN A 245 -16.97 -9.07 8.34
C ASN A 245 -18.04 -9.92 9.06
N SER A 246 -17.89 -11.25 9.06
CA SER A 246 -18.74 -12.14 9.87
C SER A 246 -18.30 -12.21 11.33
N ASP A 247 -17.02 -11.92 11.60
CA ASP A 247 -16.46 -11.81 12.93
C ASP A 247 -16.77 -10.44 13.54
N ASP A 248 -16.72 -9.38 12.73
CA ASP A 248 -17.09 -8.02 13.12
C ASP A 248 -17.61 -7.19 11.94
N SER A 249 -18.82 -6.64 12.06
CA SER A 249 -19.52 -5.91 11.01
C SER A 249 -18.90 -4.56 10.62
N ASP A 250 -17.97 -4.05 11.44
CA ASP A 250 -17.22 -2.83 11.12
C ASP A 250 -16.07 -3.09 10.13
N LEU A 251 -15.73 -4.34 9.81
CA LEU A 251 -14.74 -4.65 8.78
C LEU A 251 -15.32 -4.39 7.38
N GLY A 252 -14.65 -3.53 6.62
CA GLY A 252 -14.94 -3.19 5.23
C GLY A 252 -13.89 -3.73 4.25
N TYR A 253 -13.91 -3.20 3.03
CA TYR A 253 -12.91 -3.50 2.01
C TYR A 253 -11.58 -2.84 2.37
N THR A 254 -10.60 -3.67 2.73
CA THR A 254 -9.29 -3.20 3.20
C THR A 254 -8.34 -3.02 2.01
N LEU A 255 -8.43 -1.85 1.37
CA LEU A 255 -7.59 -1.49 0.21
C LEU A 255 -6.14 -1.14 0.61
N GLY A 256 -5.98 -0.64 1.83
CA GLY A 256 -4.68 -0.29 2.39
C GLY A 256 -3.93 -1.50 2.94
N ASP A 257 -2.63 -1.33 3.16
CA ASP A 257 -1.79 -2.35 3.77
C ASP A 257 -2.08 -2.55 5.26
N VAL A 258 -1.86 -3.77 5.76
CA VAL A 258 -1.73 -4.05 7.20
C VAL A 258 -0.30 -3.77 7.65
N THR A 259 -0.12 -3.18 8.83
CA THR A 259 1.20 -3.04 9.46
C THR A 259 1.37 -4.04 10.58
N ILE A 260 2.53 -4.71 10.65
CA ILE A 260 2.90 -5.61 11.74
C ILE A 260 3.83 -4.85 12.67
N ALA A 261 3.51 -4.80 13.96
CA ALA A 261 4.33 -4.10 14.96
C ALA A 261 4.18 -4.71 16.36
N ARG A 262 5.15 -4.39 17.22
CA ARG A 262 5.16 -4.74 18.63
C ARG A 262 4.42 -3.68 19.44
N MET A 263 3.51 -4.11 20.32
CA MET A 263 2.62 -3.24 21.10
C MET A 263 3.07 -3.14 22.57
N ALA A 264 2.66 -2.07 23.28
CA ALA A 264 3.03 -1.83 24.68
C ALA A 264 2.58 -2.93 25.66
N ASN A 265 1.54 -3.70 25.30
CA ASN A 265 1.01 -4.78 26.11
C ASN A 265 1.83 -6.08 26.05
N GLY A 266 2.92 -6.12 25.27
CA GLY A 266 3.77 -7.31 25.13
C GLY A 266 3.48 -8.15 23.89
N GLN A 267 2.40 -7.89 23.16
CA GLN A 267 1.99 -8.67 21.99
C GLN A 267 2.47 -8.07 20.67
N TRP A 268 2.67 -8.92 19.67
CA TRP A 268 2.78 -8.51 18.28
C TRP A 268 1.40 -8.44 17.65
N ALA A 269 1.16 -7.43 16.82
CA ALA A 269 -0.15 -7.17 16.27
C ALA A 269 -0.13 -6.88 14.76
N ALA A 270 -1.19 -7.33 14.09
CA ALA A 270 -1.63 -6.82 12.79
C ALA A 270 -2.51 -5.57 13.03
N ILE A 271 -2.03 -4.42 12.57
CA ILE A 271 -2.65 -3.10 12.75
C ILE A 271 -3.21 -2.61 11.41
N MET A 272 -4.49 -2.29 11.38
CA MET A 272 -5.17 -1.89 10.16
C MET A 272 -6.34 -0.94 10.43
N GLY A 273 -6.63 -0.07 9.48
CA GLY A 273 -7.93 0.58 9.39
C GLY A 273 -8.94 -0.43 8.90
N ASN A 274 -10.20 -0.25 9.28
CA ASN A 274 -11.27 -1.17 8.91
C ASN A 274 -11.59 -1.18 7.41
N GLY A 275 -11.06 -0.23 6.64
CA GLY A 275 -11.37 -0.10 5.22
C GLY A 275 -12.74 0.51 5.00
N TYR A 276 -13.26 0.35 3.78
CA TYR A 276 -14.39 1.13 3.28
C TYR A 276 -15.64 0.29 3.07
N ASN A 277 -16.81 0.92 3.07
CA ASN A 277 -18.11 0.26 2.93
C ASN A 277 -18.27 -0.90 3.91
N SER A 278 -17.99 -0.70 5.19
CA SER A 278 -18.37 -1.64 6.25
C SER A 278 -19.89 -1.60 6.50
N ASP A 279 -20.46 -2.57 7.21
CA ASP A 279 -21.93 -2.60 7.39
C ASP A 279 -22.45 -1.45 8.26
N ASN A 280 -21.59 -0.87 9.10
CA ASN A 280 -21.90 0.25 9.98
C ASN A 280 -21.34 1.61 9.47
N ASP A 281 -20.64 1.62 8.33
CA ASP A 281 -20.09 2.82 7.70
C ASP A 281 -19.24 3.73 8.62
N SER A 282 -18.60 3.13 9.63
CA SER A 282 -17.82 3.82 10.66
C SER A 282 -16.31 3.74 10.39
N ALA A 283 -15.52 4.70 10.85
CA ALA A 283 -14.06 4.62 10.80
C ALA A 283 -13.49 4.02 12.09
N VAL A 284 -12.84 2.87 11.95
CA VAL A 284 -12.37 2.03 13.07
C VAL A 284 -10.92 1.59 12.85
N LEU A 285 -10.11 1.65 13.90
CA LEU A 285 -8.78 1.03 13.95
C LEU A 285 -8.90 -0.36 14.59
N TYR A 286 -8.40 -1.38 13.90
CA TYR A 286 -8.23 -2.72 14.44
C TYR A 286 -6.77 -2.98 14.81
N ILE A 287 -6.58 -3.57 15.98
CA ILE A 287 -5.32 -4.13 16.46
C ILE A 287 -5.60 -5.60 16.78
N LEU A 288 -5.20 -6.49 15.88
CA LEU A 288 -5.42 -7.93 15.98
C LEU A 288 -4.14 -8.62 16.45
N ASP A 289 -4.24 -9.59 17.34
CA ASP A 289 -3.12 -10.43 17.74
C ASP A 289 -2.58 -11.21 16.53
N ILE A 290 -1.27 -11.14 16.30
CA ILE A 290 -0.68 -11.73 15.09
C ILE A 290 -0.69 -13.27 15.13
N GLU A 291 -0.69 -13.89 16.31
CA GLU A 291 -0.61 -15.34 16.47
C GLU A 291 -1.95 -16.02 16.15
N ASN A 292 -3.07 -15.38 16.49
CA ASN A 292 -4.39 -16.01 16.46
C ASN A 292 -5.52 -15.16 15.87
N GLY A 293 -5.28 -13.90 15.52
CA GLY A 293 -6.27 -13.03 14.88
C GLY A 293 -7.32 -12.45 15.81
N ASN A 294 -7.25 -12.73 17.12
CA ASN A 294 -8.17 -12.16 18.10
C ASN A 294 -7.99 -10.64 18.17
N VAL A 295 -9.10 -9.93 18.35
CA VAL A 295 -9.08 -8.47 18.54
C VAL A 295 -8.47 -8.14 19.90
N ILE A 296 -7.23 -7.60 19.91
CA ILE A 296 -6.62 -7.02 21.11
C ILE A 296 -7.38 -5.73 21.45
N LYS A 297 -7.59 -4.89 20.45
CA LYS A 297 -8.35 -3.66 20.58
C LYS A 297 -9.01 -3.28 19.26
N LYS A 298 -10.25 -2.83 19.38
CA LYS A 298 -11.00 -2.10 18.35
C LYS A 298 -11.22 -0.68 18.87
N ILE A 299 -10.80 0.31 18.09
CA ILE A 299 -10.98 1.73 18.43
C ILE A 299 -11.88 2.36 17.38
N ASP A 300 -13.13 2.58 17.74
CA ASP A 300 -14.06 3.39 16.95
C ASP A 300 -13.76 4.87 17.17
N THR A 301 -13.61 5.62 16.08
CA THR A 301 -13.41 7.07 16.10
C THR A 301 -14.68 7.83 16.49
N GLY A 302 -15.83 7.17 16.44
CA GLY A 302 -17.17 7.77 16.62
C GLY A 302 -17.63 8.56 15.40
N THR A 303 -16.99 8.38 14.24
CA THR A 303 -17.31 9.09 13.00
C THR A 303 -17.69 8.14 11.88
N GLY A 304 -18.68 8.57 11.09
CA GLY A 304 -19.30 7.75 10.04
C GLY A 304 -20.74 7.39 10.38
N THR A 305 -21.60 7.41 9.36
CA THR A 305 -23.00 6.96 9.44
C THR A 305 -23.43 6.50 8.05
N SER A 306 -24.54 5.78 7.92
CA SER A 306 -25.08 5.42 6.60
C SER A 306 -25.43 6.62 5.69
N GLY A 307 -25.70 7.79 6.27
CA GLY A 307 -25.92 9.04 5.51
C GLY A 307 -24.63 9.78 5.15
N THR A 308 -23.52 9.45 5.78
CA THR A 308 -22.20 10.02 5.51
C THR A 308 -21.15 8.94 5.78
N PRO A 309 -21.02 7.97 4.86
CA PRO A 309 -20.19 6.80 5.11
C PRO A 309 -18.73 7.15 5.33
N ASN A 310 -18.10 6.42 6.23
CA ASN A 310 -16.69 6.57 6.55
C ASN A 310 -15.97 5.21 6.53
N GLY A 311 -14.66 5.27 6.67
CA GLY A 311 -13.79 4.11 6.75
C GLY A 311 -12.35 4.57 6.95
N LEU A 312 -11.63 3.88 7.83
CA LEU A 312 -10.26 4.25 8.17
C LEU A 312 -9.28 3.67 7.14
N ALA A 313 -8.41 4.51 6.59
CA ALA A 313 -7.34 4.12 5.68
C ALA A 313 -6.22 3.35 6.40
N ALA A 314 -5.22 2.88 5.64
CA ALA A 314 -4.07 2.19 6.22
C ALA A 314 -3.35 3.08 7.27
N PRO A 315 -3.11 2.56 8.48
CA PRO A 315 -2.43 3.29 9.54
C PRO A 315 -0.91 3.22 9.41
N ILE A 316 -0.22 4.13 10.08
CA ILE A 316 1.22 4.04 10.37
C ILE A 316 1.43 4.03 11.90
N PRO A 317 1.97 2.95 12.48
CA PRO A 317 2.43 2.93 13.86
C PRO A 317 3.80 3.60 13.98
N ILE A 318 4.04 4.23 15.13
CA ILE A 318 5.27 4.95 15.45
C ILE A 318 5.70 4.60 16.87
N ASP A 319 6.96 4.23 16.97
CA ASP A 319 7.76 4.28 18.17
C ASP A 319 8.30 5.71 18.30
N LEU A 320 8.16 6.38 19.43
CA LEU A 320 8.63 7.74 19.65
C LEU A 320 9.89 7.78 20.52
N ASN A 321 10.22 6.67 21.17
CA ASN A 321 11.24 6.60 22.21
C ASN A 321 12.45 5.72 21.80
N GLY A 322 12.34 4.96 20.71
CA GLY A 322 13.38 4.14 20.12
C GLY A 322 13.54 2.76 20.77
N ASP A 323 12.49 2.21 21.38
CA ASP A 323 12.51 0.88 22.02
C ASP A 323 11.88 -0.24 21.16
N HIS A 324 11.54 0.07 19.90
CA HIS A 324 10.84 -0.80 18.95
C HIS A 324 9.40 -1.16 19.35
N ILE A 325 8.81 -0.44 20.30
CA ILE A 325 7.42 -0.61 20.74
C ILE A 325 6.58 0.55 20.23
N THR A 326 5.36 0.24 19.77
CA THR A 326 4.45 1.26 19.22
C THR A 326 3.90 2.14 20.34
N ASP A 327 4.12 3.45 20.23
CA ASP A 327 3.59 4.47 21.15
C ASP A 327 2.33 5.15 20.60
N SER A 328 2.29 5.37 19.28
CA SER A 328 1.20 6.09 18.63
C SER A 328 0.91 5.52 17.24
N ILE A 329 -0.29 5.80 16.73
CA ILE A 329 -0.71 5.38 15.40
C ILE A 329 -1.40 6.56 14.71
N TYR A 330 -1.07 6.86 13.45
CA TYR A 330 -1.83 7.82 12.63
C TYR A 330 -2.54 7.14 11.47
N ALA A 331 -3.75 7.60 11.15
CA ALA A 331 -4.51 7.13 10.01
C ALA A 331 -5.49 8.20 9.50
N GLY A 332 -5.64 8.30 8.19
CA GLY A 332 -6.66 9.14 7.55
C GLY A 332 -8.00 8.41 7.39
N ASP A 333 -9.09 9.15 7.14
CA ASP A 333 -10.39 8.57 6.80
C ASP A 333 -11.08 9.30 5.62
N LEU A 334 -12.22 8.75 5.16
CA LEU A 334 -12.99 9.31 4.03
C LEU A 334 -13.62 10.67 4.34
N LEU A 335 -13.74 11.03 5.61
CA LEU A 335 -14.23 12.33 6.06
C LEU A 335 -13.10 13.33 6.33
N GLY A 336 -11.90 13.05 5.81
CA GLY A 336 -10.75 13.96 5.84
C GLY A 336 -10.11 14.11 7.20
N ASN A 337 -10.47 13.28 8.18
CA ASN A 337 -9.86 13.31 9.49
C ASN A 337 -8.51 12.60 9.43
N MET A 338 -7.46 13.26 9.92
CA MET A 338 -6.19 12.61 10.26
C MET A 338 -6.20 12.29 11.75
N TRP A 339 -6.41 11.03 12.10
CA TRP A 339 -6.47 10.57 13.47
C TRP A 339 -5.09 10.32 14.04
N LYS A 340 -4.99 10.47 15.37
CA LYS A 340 -3.89 9.98 16.19
C LYS A 340 -4.49 9.10 17.28
N PHE A 341 -3.94 7.92 17.47
CA PHE A 341 -4.30 7.00 18.54
C PHE A 341 -3.11 6.88 19.49
N ASP A 342 -3.37 6.97 20.79
CA ASP A 342 -2.39 6.69 21.84
C ASP A 342 -2.52 5.21 22.23
N VAL A 343 -1.41 4.48 22.06
CA VAL A 343 -1.31 3.04 22.33
C VAL A 343 -0.10 2.71 23.22
N SER A 344 0.45 3.72 23.90
CA SER A 344 1.66 3.60 24.72
C SER A 344 1.42 2.92 26.08
N ASP A 345 0.17 2.85 26.54
CA ASP A 345 -0.18 2.21 27.81
C ASP A 345 -0.08 0.68 27.71
N PRO A 346 0.52 -0.04 28.67
CA PRO A 346 0.57 -1.51 28.63
C PRO A 346 -0.80 -2.21 28.73
N ASP A 347 -1.84 -1.53 29.23
CA ASP A 347 -3.21 -2.05 29.24
C ASP A 347 -3.98 -1.54 27.99
N PRO A 348 -4.33 -2.45 27.05
CA PRO A 348 -5.09 -2.09 25.85
C PRO A 348 -6.44 -1.41 26.13
N SER A 349 -7.00 -1.55 27.34
CA SER A 349 -8.24 -0.87 27.71
C SER A 349 -8.09 0.66 27.67
N ASN A 350 -6.88 1.19 27.92
CA ASN A 350 -6.56 2.62 27.91
C ASN A 350 -6.25 3.17 26.51
N TRP A 351 -6.07 2.31 25.50
CA TRP A 351 -5.83 2.74 24.13
C TRP A 351 -7.07 3.42 23.55
N ALA A 352 -6.89 4.62 23.00
CA ALA A 352 -7.96 5.49 22.52
C ALA A 352 -7.44 6.52 21.51
N PRO A 353 -8.32 7.25 20.79
CA PRO A 353 -7.88 8.41 20.04
C PRO A 353 -7.29 9.46 20.99
N ALA A 354 -6.13 10.01 20.63
CA ALA A 354 -5.31 10.84 21.53
C ALA A 354 -5.98 12.14 21.96
N PHE A 355 -7.00 12.60 21.22
CA PHE A 355 -7.74 13.84 21.49
C PHE A 355 -9.24 13.59 21.73
N GLY A 356 -9.60 12.44 22.29
CA GLY A 356 -10.99 12.07 22.56
C GLY A 356 -11.75 11.82 21.26
N THR A 357 -12.74 12.65 20.96
CA THR A 357 -13.53 12.53 19.71
C THR A 357 -13.00 13.43 18.58
N ALA A 358 -11.87 14.11 18.79
CA ALA A 358 -11.27 15.00 17.80
C ALA A 358 -10.09 14.32 17.08
N PRO A 359 -9.91 14.53 15.77
CA PRO A 359 -8.71 14.13 15.06
C PRO A 359 -7.57 15.12 15.32
N LEU A 360 -6.34 14.76 14.90
CA LEU A 360 -5.21 15.68 14.86
C LEU A 360 -5.50 16.84 13.91
N PHE A 361 -6.10 16.56 12.75
CA PHE A 361 -6.40 17.53 11.72
C PHE A 361 -7.62 17.10 10.90
N VAL A 362 -8.35 18.06 10.33
CA VAL A 362 -9.44 17.81 9.37
C VAL A 362 -9.10 18.50 8.05
N ALA A 363 -8.85 17.70 7.02
CA ALA A 363 -8.53 18.15 5.67
C ALA A 363 -9.75 18.73 4.97
N LYS A 364 -9.62 19.99 4.57
CA LYS A 364 -10.64 20.75 3.85
C LYS A 364 -9.99 21.62 2.80
N ASP A 365 -10.66 21.79 1.67
CA ASP A 365 -10.26 22.74 0.64
C ASP A 365 -10.46 24.20 1.10
N SER A 366 -10.06 25.14 0.25
CA SER A 366 -10.22 26.59 0.48
C SER A 366 -11.69 27.03 0.65
N SER A 367 -12.65 26.22 0.20
CA SER A 367 -14.10 26.43 0.36
C SER A 367 -14.67 25.74 1.60
N ASN A 368 -13.82 25.19 2.47
CA ASN A 368 -14.17 24.39 3.67
C ASN A 368 -14.89 23.07 3.36
N THR A 369 -14.79 22.54 2.14
CA THR A 369 -15.32 21.21 1.79
C THR A 369 -14.32 20.15 2.20
N ILE A 370 -14.81 19.06 2.81
CA ILE A 370 -14.00 17.92 3.26
C ILE A 370 -13.26 17.28 2.08
N GLN A 371 -12.02 16.85 2.33
CA GLN A 371 -11.19 16.14 1.37
C GLN A 371 -10.85 14.74 1.93
N PRO A 372 -11.23 13.63 1.26
CA PRO A 372 -10.99 12.28 1.77
C PRO A 372 -9.50 11.95 1.84
N ILE A 373 -9.09 11.10 2.79
CA ILE A 373 -7.71 10.62 2.91
C ILE A 373 -7.70 9.10 2.76
N THR A 374 -7.13 8.60 1.66
CA THR A 374 -7.08 7.16 1.36
C THR A 374 -5.66 6.59 1.36
N ALA A 375 -4.66 7.43 1.13
CA ALA A 375 -3.25 7.03 1.22
C ALA A 375 -2.84 6.83 2.69
N LYS A 376 -2.01 5.82 2.96
CA LYS A 376 -1.31 5.68 4.24
C LYS A 376 -0.46 6.94 4.49
N PRO A 377 -0.56 7.59 5.67
CA PRO A 377 0.30 8.72 5.99
C PRO A 377 1.77 8.27 6.12
N GLN A 378 2.66 9.24 6.03
CA GLN A 378 4.07 9.07 6.31
C GLN A 378 4.46 9.95 7.49
N VAL A 379 5.34 9.47 8.36
CA VAL A 379 5.74 10.20 9.56
C VAL A 379 7.25 10.22 9.69
N GLY A 380 7.79 11.33 10.18
CA GLY A 380 9.20 11.42 10.56
C GLY A 380 9.46 12.49 11.61
N LEU A 381 10.61 12.38 12.28
CA LEU A 381 11.00 13.28 13.37
C LEU A 381 11.18 14.72 12.90
N HIS A 382 10.56 15.67 13.59
CA HIS A 382 10.79 17.09 13.32
C HIS A 382 12.11 17.56 13.98
N PRO A 383 12.95 18.42 13.34
CA PRO A 383 14.25 18.83 13.89
C PRO A 383 14.17 19.50 15.27
N ASN A 384 13.07 20.20 15.54
CA ASN A 384 12.83 20.87 16.82
C ASN A 384 12.00 20.03 17.81
N GLY A 385 11.98 18.70 17.65
CA GLY A 385 11.17 17.77 18.46
C GLY A 385 9.72 17.64 17.99
N GLY A 386 9.10 16.53 18.40
CA GLY A 386 7.83 16.04 17.86
C GLY A 386 8.00 15.36 16.50
N VAL A 387 6.91 15.19 15.77
CA VAL A 387 6.90 14.57 14.45
C VAL A 387 6.21 15.46 13.41
N MET A 388 6.55 15.22 12.15
CA MET A 388 5.78 15.67 11.00
C MET A 388 4.95 14.49 10.46
N VAL A 389 3.67 14.74 10.22
CA VAL A 389 2.71 13.81 9.64
C VAL A 389 2.36 14.29 8.23
N TYR A 390 2.73 13.50 7.23
CA TYR A 390 2.60 13.79 5.81
C TYR A 390 1.49 12.96 5.19
N PHE A 391 0.57 13.59 4.48
CA PHE A 391 -0.53 12.90 3.80
C PHE A 391 -1.09 13.77 2.67
N GLY A 392 -1.52 13.11 1.60
CA GLY A 392 -2.27 13.75 0.53
C GLY A 392 -3.73 13.32 0.55
N THR A 393 -4.60 14.17 0.00
CA THR A 393 -6.03 13.90 -0.09
C THR A 393 -6.44 13.40 -1.46
N GLY A 394 -7.52 12.62 -1.49
CA GLY A 394 -8.04 11.99 -2.68
C GLY A 394 -8.65 10.62 -2.41
N LYS A 395 -9.47 10.18 -3.35
CA LYS A 395 -9.93 8.78 -3.47
C LYS A 395 -9.98 8.36 -4.94
N TYR A 396 -9.78 7.06 -5.17
CA TYR A 396 -9.78 6.46 -6.50
C TYR A 396 -10.04 4.94 -6.42
N PHE A 397 -11.17 4.58 -5.83
CA PHE A 397 -11.56 3.18 -5.63
C PHE A 397 -13.03 2.90 -5.93
N GLU A 398 -13.85 3.94 -6.01
CA GLU A 398 -15.27 3.83 -6.34
C GLU A 398 -15.52 4.03 -7.83
N SER A 399 -16.60 3.43 -8.31
CA SER A 399 -17.10 3.72 -9.65
C SER A 399 -17.40 5.21 -9.78
N GLY A 400 -16.86 5.85 -10.81
CA GLY A 400 -17.00 7.29 -11.06
C GLY A 400 -15.87 8.15 -10.54
N ASP A 401 -14.93 7.62 -9.74
CA ASP A 401 -13.76 8.40 -9.28
C ASP A 401 -12.83 8.85 -10.43
N ASN A 402 -12.92 8.17 -11.58
CA ASN A 402 -12.25 8.50 -12.84
C ASN A 402 -12.92 9.61 -13.64
N ILE A 403 -14.12 10.04 -13.25
CA ILE A 403 -14.84 11.11 -13.93
C ILE A 403 -14.46 12.44 -13.30
N VAL A 404 -13.72 13.27 -14.04
CA VAL A 404 -13.37 14.62 -13.64
C VAL A 404 -14.42 15.59 -14.22
N GLY A 405 -15.17 16.26 -13.34
CA GLY A 405 -16.14 17.27 -13.73
C GLY A 405 -15.49 18.59 -14.15
N PRO A 406 -16.26 19.57 -14.66
CA PRO A 406 -15.74 20.86 -15.12
C PRO A 406 -15.23 21.77 -13.99
N THR A 407 -15.62 21.49 -12.74
CA THR A 407 -15.18 22.22 -11.54
C THR A 407 -14.80 21.18 -10.47
N PRO A 408 -13.71 20.43 -10.67
CA PRO A 408 -13.33 19.39 -9.73
C PRO A 408 -12.85 20.02 -8.42
N GLN A 409 -13.07 19.33 -7.30
CA GLN A 409 -12.53 19.73 -6.02
C GLN A 409 -10.99 19.69 -6.07
N VAL A 410 -10.34 20.79 -5.72
CA VAL A 410 -8.88 20.82 -5.53
C VAL A 410 -8.53 19.97 -4.32
N GLN A 411 -7.67 18.96 -4.52
CA GLN A 411 -7.09 18.16 -3.45
C GLN A 411 -5.79 18.77 -2.97
N THR A 412 -5.24 18.26 -1.87
CA THR A 412 -4.15 18.93 -1.17
C THR A 412 -3.20 17.94 -0.56
N TYR A 413 -1.91 18.27 -0.59
CA TYR A 413 -0.89 17.61 0.20
C TYR A 413 -0.63 18.41 1.49
N TYR A 414 -0.59 17.73 2.63
CA TYR A 414 -0.34 18.35 3.93
C TYR A 414 0.92 17.79 4.59
N GLY A 415 1.67 18.67 5.26
CA GLY A 415 2.67 18.31 6.26
C GLY A 415 2.31 18.95 7.60
N ILE A 416 1.80 18.15 8.54
CA ILE A 416 1.28 18.61 9.83
C ILE A 416 2.28 18.31 10.93
N ARG A 417 2.66 19.32 11.72
CA ARG A 417 3.50 19.14 12.89
C ARG A 417 2.66 18.71 14.09
N ASP A 418 2.93 17.52 14.59
CA ASP A 418 2.44 17.05 15.87
C ASP A 418 3.54 17.30 16.93
N ASN A 419 3.36 18.36 17.71
CA ASN A 419 4.34 18.81 18.69
C ASN A 419 4.01 18.28 20.09
N TYR A 420 4.92 17.50 20.67
CA TYR A 420 4.87 17.06 22.07
C TYR A 420 5.46 18.13 22.99
N ALA A 421 4.78 19.27 23.15
CA ALA A 421 5.20 20.27 24.13
C ALA A 421 4.66 19.87 25.53
N ASN A 422 5.55 19.75 26.53
CA ASN A 422 5.17 19.46 27.93
C ASN A 422 4.34 18.17 28.14
N GLY A 423 4.55 17.15 27.31
CA GLY A 423 3.87 15.85 27.44
C GLY A 423 2.42 15.82 26.95
N SER A 424 1.95 16.83 26.21
CA SER A 424 0.62 16.81 25.57
C SER A 424 0.65 17.50 24.21
N SER A 425 0.00 16.88 23.22
CA SER A 425 -0.22 17.45 21.89
C SER A 425 -1.62 18.06 21.81
N THR A 426 -1.84 18.99 20.88
CA THR A 426 -3.15 19.60 20.63
C THR A 426 -3.51 19.48 19.15
N PRO A 427 -4.79 19.28 18.80
CA PRO A 427 -5.24 19.31 17.41
C PRO A 427 -4.84 20.59 16.67
N VAL A 428 -4.55 20.47 15.38
CA VAL A 428 -4.14 21.56 14.49
C VAL A 428 -5.39 22.21 13.86
N SER A 429 -5.54 23.51 14.07
CA SER A 429 -6.77 24.27 13.80
C SER A 429 -6.94 24.71 12.33
N GLY A 430 -6.70 23.80 11.38
CA GLY A 430 -6.91 24.03 9.95
C GLY A 430 -5.79 24.81 9.25
N ARG A 431 -6.06 25.29 8.03
CA ARG A 431 -5.04 25.89 7.13
C ARG A 431 -4.43 27.21 7.62
N SER A 432 -5.12 27.97 8.48
CA SER A 432 -4.65 29.29 8.94
C SER A 432 -3.34 29.23 9.75
N VAL A 433 -3.08 28.10 10.41
CA VAL A 433 -1.85 27.83 11.16
C VAL A 433 -0.79 27.09 10.33
N LEU A 434 -1.04 26.89 9.03
CA LEU A 434 -0.10 26.31 8.09
C LEU A 434 0.48 27.39 7.16
N VAL A 435 1.53 27.04 6.44
CA VAL A 435 2.09 27.83 5.33
C VAL A 435 1.70 27.18 4.01
N GLU A 436 1.23 28.00 3.08
CA GLU A 436 0.92 27.54 1.73
C GLU A 436 2.18 27.38 0.90
N GLN A 437 2.23 26.28 0.14
CA GLN A 437 3.16 26.06 -0.95
C GLN A 437 2.36 25.92 -2.25
N THR A 438 2.92 26.37 -3.37
CA THR A 438 2.26 26.44 -4.67
C THR A 438 3.06 25.72 -5.75
N ILE A 439 2.36 25.25 -6.77
CA ILE A 439 2.96 24.87 -8.06
C ILE A 439 3.05 26.17 -8.88
N ASP A 440 4.25 26.71 -9.02
CA ASP A 440 4.45 28.03 -9.62
C ASP A 440 4.52 27.96 -11.15
N ALA A 441 5.07 26.86 -11.69
CA ALA A 441 5.17 26.64 -13.13
C ALA A 441 5.05 25.17 -13.54
N GLU A 442 4.48 24.96 -14.73
CA GLU A 442 4.47 23.71 -15.47
C GLU A 442 4.94 23.97 -16.90
N ALA A 443 5.92 23.20 -17.38
CA ALA A 443 6.40 23.32 -18.75
C ALA A 443 7.09 22.04 -19.23
N SER A 444 7.27 21.92 -20.55
CA SER A 444 8.19 20.94 -21.13
C SER A 444 9.60 21.51 -21.15
N PHE A 445 10.54 20.84 -20.48
CA PHE A 445 11.95 21.22 -20.39
C PHE A 445 12.82 20.02 -20.75
N LEU A 446 13.67 20.17 -21.77
CA LEU A 446 14.51 19.09 -22.31
C LEU A 446 13.74 17.80 -22.70
N GLY A 447 12.48 17.95 -23.11
CA GLY A 447 11.61 16.83 -23.49
C GLY A 447 10.94 16.11 -22.33
N VAL A 448 11.05 16.65 -21.12
CA VAL A 448 10.39 16.17 -19.89
C VAL A 448 9.41 17.23 -19.42
N ASP A 449 8.18 16.82 -19.09
CA ASP A 449 7.22 17.72 -18.44
C ASP A 449 7.57 17.85 -16.96
N VAL A 450 7.83 19.08 -16.52
CA VAL A 450 8.38 19.41 -15.19
C VAL A 450 7.51 20.41 -14.44
N ARG A 451 7.63 20.37 -13.12
CA ARG A 451 7.05 21.35 -12.18
C ARG A 451 8.14 22.08 -11.40
N VAL A 452 7.94 23.38 -11.20
CA VAL A 452 8.66 24.17 -10.21
C VAL A 452 7.66 24.63 -9.16
N THR A 453 7.99 24.45 -7.88
CA THR A 453 7.15 24.84 -6.74
C THR A 453 7.76 26.02 -5.99
N SER A 454 6.96 26.64 -5.12
CA SER A 454 7.42 27.69 -4.21
C SER A 454 8.48 27.22 -3.22
N ASP A 455 9.15 28.17 -2.58
CA ASP A 455 10.11 27.96 -1.49
C ASP A 455 9.75 28.84 -0.29
N ASN A 456 8.47 28.79 0.11
CA ASN A 456 7.99 29.60 1.22
C ASN A 456 8.54 29.03 2.55
N ILE A 457 9.13 29.90 3.37
CA ILE A 457 9.69 29.50 4.67
C ILE A 457 8.58 29.19 5.68
N VAL A 458 8.74 28.10 6.43
CA VAL A 458 7.85 27.74 7.54
C VAL A 458 8.46 28.13 8.88
N ASP A 459 7.95 29.19 9.49
CA ASP A 459 8.33 29.60 10.84
C ASP A 459 7.57 28.77 11.91
N TYR A 460 8.22 27.71 12.35
CA TYR A 460 7.72 26.77 13.36
C TYR A 460 7.61 27.33 14.79
N THR A 461 7.89 28.62 15.01
CA THR A 461 7.54 29.30 16.27
C THR A 461 6.06 29.71 16.31
N SER A 462 5.42 29.87 15.14
CA SER A 462 4.03 30.32 15.02
C SER A 462 3.17 29.44 14.11
N LYS A 463 3.79 28.60 13.28
CA LYS A 463 3.14 27.67 12.35
C LYS A 463 3.26 26.23 12.79
N LEU A 464 2.29 25.41 12.37
CA LEU A 464 2.18 24.00 12.70
C LEU A 464 2.30 23.11 11.46
N GLY A 465 2.93 23.61 10.40
CA GLY A 465 3.17 22.85 9.18
C GLY A 465 2.91 23.64 7.92
N TRP A 466 2.62 22.91 6.85
CA TRP A 466 2.43 23.43 5.50
C TRP A 466 1.39 22.63 4.73
N TYR A 467 0.89 23.21 3.64
CA TYR A 467 0.05 22.52 2.67
C TYR A 467 0.37 22.96 1.24
N MET A 468 0.07 22.10 0.27
CA MET A 468 0.16 22.39 -1.16
C MET A 468 -1.15 21.96 -1.82
N ASP A 469 -1.91 22.92 -2.33
CA ASP A 469 -3.06 22.64 -3.18
C ASP A 469 -2.57 22.10 -4.53
N LEU A 470 -3.18 21.01 -4.99
CA LEU A 470 -2.85 20.34 -6.25
C LEU A 470 -3.62 21.00 -7.39
N GLU A 471 -3.16 22.19 -7.77
CA GLU A 471 -3.76 23.02 -8.81
C GLU A 471 -2.69 23.43 -9.82
N SER A 472 -2.95 23.20 -11.11
CA SER A 472 -2.02 23.57 -12.17
C SER A 472 -2.05 25.08 -12.37
N PRO A 473 -0.89 25.77 -12.43
CA PRO A 473 -0.85 27.18 -12.80
C PRO A 473 -1.27 27.43 -14.25
N ALA A 474 -1.25 26.40 -15.11
CA ALA A 474 -1.63 26.48 -16.51
C ALA A 474 -3.11 26.13 -16.74
N ASN A 475 -3.62 25.10 -16.05
CA ASN A 475 -4.94 24.51 -16.32
C ASN A 475 -5.96 24.69 -15.18
N GLY A 476 -5.54 25.19 -14.02
CA GLY A 476 -6.37 25.29 -12.83
C GLY A 476 -6.66 23.91 -12.21
N ALA A 477 -7.85 23.76 -11.64
CA ALA A 477 -8.27 22.51 -11.00
C ALA A 477 -8.53 21.40 -12.02
N GLU A 478 -7.69 20.35 -12.00
CA GLU A 478 -7.79 19.19 -12.90
C GLU A 478 -8.25 17.90 -12.19
N GLY A 479 -8.65 18.00 -10.92
CA GLY A 479 -9.00 16.84 -10.09
C GLY A 479 -7.79 15.97 -9.72
N GLU A 480 -6.58 16.56 -9.78
CA GLU A 480 -5.35 15.97 -9.30
C GLU A 480 -5.47 15.59 -7.83
N ARG A 481 -4.97 14.41 -7.46
CA ARG A 481 -5.17 13.84 -6.11
C ARG A 481 -4.09 12.85 -5.72
N VAL A 482 -3.99 12.52 -4.43
CA VAL A 482 -2.99 11.58 -3.89
C VAL A 482 -3.70 10.39 -3.27
N ILE A 483 -3.36 9.19 -3.76
CA ILE A 483 -3.91 7.91 -3.30
C ILE A 483 -2.84 6.89 -2.93
N SER A 484 -1.57 7.21 -3.18
CA SER A 484 -0.43 6.34 -2.89
C SER A 484 0.36 6.89 -1.69
N PRO A 485 0.91 6.02 -0.83
CA PRO A 485 1.77 6.45 0.28
C PRO A 485 2.99 7.24 -0.21
N SER A 486 3.45 8.20 0.57
CA SER A 486 4.72 8.91 0.31
C SER A 486 5.93 8.21 0.92
N LEU A 487 7.10 8.50 0.38
CA LEU A 487 8.39 8.12 0.95
C LEU A 487 9.02 9.35 1.61
N LEU A 488 9.72 9.12 2.71
CA LEU A 488 10.51 10.13 3.41
C LEU A 488 11.94 9.64 3.45
N ARG A 489 12.84 10.32 2.73
CA ARG A 489 14.23 9.88 2.55
C ARG A 489 15.17 11.07 2.48
N GLY A 490 16.20 11.11 3.32
CA GLY A 490 17.24 12.13 3.26
C GLY A 490 16.71 13.57 3.36
N ASP A 491 15.74 13.81 4.25
CA ASP A 491 14.99 15.08 4.41
C ASP A 491 14.08 15.47 3.25
N ARG A 492 13.88 14.55 2.30
CA ARG A 492 13.02 14.75 1.13
C ARG A 492 11.73 13.97 1.28
N LEU A 493 10.63 14.63 0.94
CA LEU A 493 9.32 14.01 0.83
C LEU A 493 9.05 13.71 -0.64
N ILE A 494 8.89 12.43 -0.95
CA ILE A 494 8.64 11.93 -2.30
C ILE A 494 7.23 11.39 -2.35
N PHE A 495 6.41 11.86 -3.27
CA PHE A 495 5.05 11.36 -3.45
C PHE A 495 4.63 11.37 -4.91
N THR A 496 3.65 10.54 -5.24
CA THR A 496 3.01 10.57 -6.55
C THR A 496 1.60 11.10 -6.44
N THR A 497 1.20 11.89 -7.43
CA THR A 497 -0.19 12.31 -7.64
C THR A 497 -0.77 11.55 -8.82
N ILE A 498 -2.10 11.55 -8.94
CA ILE A 498 -2.81 11.07 -10.12
C ILE A 498 -3.68 12.19 -10.69
N LEU A 499 -3.75 12.24 -12.01
CA LEU A 499 -4.67 13.03 -12.82
C LEU A 499 -5.57 12.05 -13.56
N PRO A 500 -6.76 11.73 -13.02
CA PRO A 500 -7.62 10.71 -13.59
C PRO A 500 -8.15 11.08 -14.97
N SER A 501 -8.44 10.05 -15.78
CA SER A 501 -9.13 10.20 -17.05
C SER A 501 -10.18 9.10 -17.21
N SER A 502 -11.35 9.51 -17.71
CA SER A 502 -12.41 8.58 -18.13
C SER A 502 -12.23 8.07 -19.55
N ASP A 503 -11.24 8.58 -20.29
CA ASP A 503 -10.90 8.08 -21.62
C ASP A 503 -10.28 6.67 -21.51
N PRO A 504 -10.91 5.63 -22.09
CA PRO A 504 -10.37 4.28 -22.08
C PRO A 504 -8.98 4.17 -22.73
N CYS A 505 -8.59 5.12 -23.60
CA CYS A 505 -7.28 5.15 -24.25
C CYS A 505 -6.19 5.77 -23.38
N ALA A 506 -6.56 6.46 -22.29
CA ALA A 506 -5.62 7.16 -21.40
C ALA A 506 -5.07 6.28 -20.27
N ALA A 507 -5.29 4.96 -20.32
CA ALA A 507 -4.89 4.02 -19.27
C ALA A 507 -5.29 4.48 -17.84
N GLY A 508 -6.46 5.11 -17.72
CA GLY A 508 -6.99 5.64 -16.45
C GLY A 508 -6.47 7.02 -16.03
N GLY A 509 -5.45 7.57 -16.69
CA GLY A 509 -4.90 8.90 -16.38
C GLY A 509 -3.37 8.98 -16.43
N THR A 510 -2.82 10.05 -15.86
CA THR A 510 -1.38 10.26 -15.72
C THR A 510 -1.03 10.60 -14.27
N SER A 511 0.26 10.73 -13.97
CA SER A 511 0.76 11.03 -12.64
C SER A 511 1.88 12.06 -12.67
N TRP A 512 2.10 12.75 -11.57
CA TRP A 512 3.34 13.46 -11.28
C TRP A 512 4.11 12.72 -10.19
N LEU A 513 5.42 12.62 -10.34
CA LEU A 513 6.36 12.30 -9.26
C LEU A 513 6.87 13.62 -8.69
N MET A 514 6.56 13.89 -7.42
CA MET A 514 6.92 15.12 -6.71
C MET A 514 8.00 14.83 -5.67
N GLU A 515 8.94 15.75 -5.51
CA GLU A 515 9.99 15.67 -4.50
C GLU A 515 10.27 17.05 -3.89
N LEU A 516 9.95 17.19 -2.60
CA LEU A 516 9.95 18.44 -1.85
C LEU A 516 10.81 18.33 -0.58
N GLU A 517 11.20 19.46 -0.01
CA GLU A 517 11.79 19.47 1.34
C GLU A 517 10.71 19.09 2.35
N ALA A 518 10.99 18.10 3.20
CA ALA A 518 9.95 17.49 4.02
C ALA A 518 9.46 18.42 5.15
N VAL A 519 10.30 19.27 5.74
CA VAL A 519 9.89 20.16 6.84
C VAL A 519 9.06 21.34 6.34
N THR A 520 9.33 21.89 5.17
CA THR A 520 8.68 23.12 4.68
C THR A 520 7.65 22.85 3.59
N GLY A 521 7.75 21.73 2.89
CA GLY A 521 7.01 21.47 1.65
C GLY A 521 7.47 22.33 0.48
N GLY A 522 8.54 23.09 0.67
CA GLY A 522 9.13 23.93 -0.35
C GLY A 522 9.97 23.14 -1.34
N ARG A 523 10.36 23.83 -2.40
CA ARG A 523 11.33 23.36 -3.37
C ARG A 523 12.67 23.03 -2.71
N LEU A 524 13.35 21.98 -3.18
CA LEU A 524 14.67 21.60 -2.70
C LEU A 524 15.75 22.63 -3.10
N SER A 525 16.87 22.63 -2.38
CA SER A 525 18.04 23.47 -2.68
C SER A 525 18.95 22.90 -3.78
N THR A 526 18.79 21.62 -4.13
CA THR A 526 19.54 20.91 -5.18
C THR A 526 18.58 20.12 -6.04
N SER A 527 18.88 19.98 -7.34
CA SER A 527 18.04 19.19 -8.25
C SER A 527 17.91 17.75 -7.77
N PRO A 528 16.69 17.25 -7.51
CA PRO A 528 16.49 15.84 -7.25
C PRO A 528 16.62 15.02 -8.53
N PHE A 529 16.16 15.53 -9.68
CA PHE A 529 16.11 14.81 -10.95
C PHE A 529 17.32 15.12 -11.85
N ASP A 530 17.83 14.10 -12.52
CA ASP A 530 18.73 14.20 -13.68
C ASP A 530 17.88 14.41 -14.93
N ILE A 531 17.67 15.67 -15.32
CA ILE A 531 16.72 16.01 -16.39
C ILE A 531 17.36 15.86 -17.76
N ASN A 532 18.66 16.16 -17.87
CA ASN A 532 19.38 16.07 -19.13
C ASN A 532 19.94 14.65 -19.42
N ASN A 533 19.82 13.71 -18.47
CA ASN A 533 20.29 12.33 -18.53
C ASN A 533 21.81 12.20 -18.74
N ASP A 534 22.60 13.11 -18.19
CA ASP A 534 24.08 13.03 -18.24
C ASP A 534 24.68 12.32 -17.02
N GLY A 535 23.85 11.97 -16.03
CA GLY A 535 24.26 11.30 -14.81
C GLY A 535 24.89 12.22 -13.77
N VAL A 536 24.81 13.54 -13.90
CA VAL A 536 25.24 14.51 -12.88
C VAL A 536 24.15 15.52 -12.59
N PHE A 537 24.09 16.02 -11.35
CA PHE A 537 23.04 16.94 -10.91
C PHE A 537 23.62 18.35 -10.79
N THR A 538 23.45 19.16 -11.84
CA THR A 538 24.07 20.49 -11.92
C THR A 538 23.07 21.58 -12.34
N VAL A 539 23.57 22.79 -12.61
CA VAL A 539 22.76 23.92 -13.10
C VAL A 539 22.12 23.69 -14.48
N THR A 540 22.46 22.59 -15.16
CA THR A 540 21.83 22.17 -16.41
C THR A 540 20.53 21.41 -16.21
N ASP A 541 20.28 20.89 -15.01
CA ASP A 541 19.02 20.23 -14.61
C ASP A 541 17.98 21.20 -14.07
N LEU A 542 18.41 22.44 -13.78
CA LEU A 542 17.55 23.50 -13.30
C LEU A 542 16.76 24.14 -14.46
N ALA A 543 15.47 24.40 -14.22
CA ALA A 543 14.57 24.95 -15.21
C ALA A 543 14.41 26.46 -15.02
N GLN A 544 14.44 27.20 -16.12
CA GLN A 544 14.21 28.65 -16.16
C GLN A 544 12.80 28.91 -16.70
N LEU A 545 11.81 28.92 -15.81
CA LEU A 545 10.38 28.93 -16.17
C LEU A 545 9.61 30.12 -15.62
N LEU A 546 10.21 30.92 -14.73
CA LEU A 546 9.58 32.03 -14.03
C LEU A 546 10.35 33.31 -14.29
N ASP A 547 9.63 34.44 -14.34
CA ASP A 547 10.20 35.78 -14.30
C ASP A 547 10.56 36.09 -12.84
N THR A 548 11.83 35.86 -12.53
CA THR A 548 12.39 36.00 -11.18
C THR A 548 12.92 37.40 -10.92
N ASN A 549 13.18 38.18 -11.97
CA ASN A 549 13.69 39.54 -11.86
C ASN A 549 12.58 40.61 -11.88
N GLY A 550 11.35 40.23 -12.28
CA GLY A 550 10.15 41.05 -12.28
C GLY A 550 10.03 42.01 -13.46
N ASP A 551 10.73 41.78 -14.57
CA ASP A 551 10.71 42.64 -15.76
C ASP A 551 9.59 42.30 -16.77
N GLY A 552 8.84 41.22 -16.52
CA GLY A 552 7.73 40.74 -17.32
C GLY A 552 8.13 39.77 -18.44
N VAL A 553 9.39 39.34 -18.50
CA VAL A 553 9.91 38.43 -19.54
C VAL A 553 10.67 37.29 -18.86
N VAL A 554 10.44 36.05 -19.31
CA VAL A 554 11.28 34.91 -18.93
C VAL A 554 12.45 34.81 -19.89
N ASP A 555 13.66 35.18 -19.47
CA ASP A 555 14.88 35.18 -20.28
C ASP A 555 16.14 34.78 -19.52
N ASN A 556 17.32 34.92 -20.13
CA ASN A 556 18.59 34.48 -19.55
C ASN A 556 19.07 35.32 -18.35
N LEU A 557 18.36 36.37 -17.98
CA LEU A 557 18.57 37.16 -16.76
C LEU A 557 17.83 36.57 -15.55
N ASP A 558 16.91 35.63 -15.77
CA ASP A 558 16.21 34.93 -14.70
C ASP A 558 17.03 33.81 -14.05
N ASP A 559 16.75 33.58 -12.78
CA ASP A 559 17.31 32.48 -12.03
C ASP A 559 16.78 31.14 -12.54
N LYS A 560 17.68 30.16 -12.60
CA LYS A 560 17.29 28.77 -12.83
C LYS A 560 16.87 28.14 -11.51
N LEU A 561 15.71 27.51 -11.51
CA LEU A 561 15.09 26.94 -10.32
C LEU A 561 15.12 25.41 -10.35
N VAL A 562 15.15 24.82 -9.16
CA VAL A 562 15.10 23.37 -8.98
C VAL A 562 13.75 22.82 -9.46
N VAL A 563 13.80 21.73 -10.23
CA VAL A 563 12.60 20.98 -10.59
C VAL A 563 12.11 20.20 -9.37
N SER A 564 10.86 20.44 -9.00
CA SER A 564 10.18 19.79 -7.85
C SER A 564 9.28 18.64 -8.27
N GLY A 565 8.97 18.50 -9.57
CA GLY A 565 8.15 17.40 -10.06
C GLY A 565 8.43 17.03 -11.51
N LYS A 566 8.24 15.74 -11.81
CA LYS A 566 8.40 15.14 -13.13
C LYS A 566 7.13 14.37 -13.50
N LYS A 567 6.56 14.62 -14.68
CA LYS A 567 5.37 13.91 -15.14
C LYS A 567 5.73 12.50 -15.58
N SER A 568 4.88 11.54 -15.22
CA SER A 568 4.98 10.14 -15.66
C SER A 568 4.77 10.04 -17.17
N THR A 569 5.58 9.20 -17.81
CA THR A 569 5.43 8.87 -19.24
C THR A 569 4.65 7.56 -19.47
N ILE A 570 4.31 6.87 -18.39
CA ILE A 570 3.74 5.51 -18.41
C ILE A 570 2.34 5.44 -17.76
N GLY A 571 1.64 6.57 -17.68
CA GLY A 571 0.30 6.67 -17.11
C GLY A 571 0.31 6.88 -15.59
N ILE A 572 -0.66 6.28 -14.90
CA ILE A 572 -0.74 6.36 -13.43
C ILE A 572 0.38 5.51 -12.82
N ILE A 573 1.17 6.12 -11.92
CA ILE A 573 2.21 5.45 -11.13
C ILE A 573 1.88 5.47 -9.64
N LYS A 574 2.29 4.42 -8.93
CA LYS A 574 2.23 4.32 -7.46
C LYS A 574 3.55 4.75 -6.83
N THR A 575 3.65 4.63 -5.51
CA THR A 575 4.88 4.86 -4.74
C THR A 575 6.07 4.14 -5.40
N PRO A 576 7.15 4.86 -5.77
CA PRO A 576 8.28 4.27 -6.46
C PRO A 576 9.07 3.31 -5.56
N SER A 577 9.73 2.32 -6.18
CA SER A 577 10.81 1.58 -5.52
C SER A 577 12.12 2.33 -5.70
N VAL A 578 12.92 2.46 -4.64
CA VAL A 578 14.17 3.24 -4.66
C VAL A 578 15.36 2.29 -4.49
N ILE A 579 16.34 2.37 -5.40
CA ILE A 579 17.63 1.68 -5.27
C ILE A 579 18.73 2.73 -5.14
N SER A 580 19.44 2.73 -4.03
CA SER A 580 20.57 3.65 -3.81
C SER A 580 21.85 3.10 -4.46
N ALA A 581 22.58 3.98 -5.13
CA ALA A 581 23.82 3.71 -5.88
C ALA A 581 24.90 4.74 -5.53
N GLY A 582 25.21 4.86 -4.22
CA GLY A 582 26.19 5.81 -3.72
C GLY A 582 25.64 7.24 -3.67
N THR A 583 26.09 8.12 -4.57
CA THR A 583 25.62 9.51 -4.65
C THR A 583 24.38 9.68 -5.54
N LYS A 584 23.88 8.58 -6.10
CA LYS A 584 22.69 8.53 -6.95
C LYS A 584 21.65 7.60 -6.34
N GLU A 585 20.40 7.81 -6.71
CA GLU A 585 19.33 6.86 -6.52
C GLU A 585 18.60 6.62 -7.84
N TYR A 586 18.03 5.44 -7.98
CA TYR A 586 17.19 5.05 -9.11
C TYR A 586 15.79 4.75 -8.58
N LYS A 587 14.81 5.53 -9.03
CA LYS A 587 13.40 5.27 -8.77
C LYS A 587 12.80 4.47 -9.91
N TYR A 588 12.20 3.34 -9.56
CA TYR A 588 11.48 2.49 -10.49
C TYR A 588 9.99 2.59 -10.23
N THR A 589 9.23 2.85 -11.27
CA THR A 589 7.76 2.88 -11.25
C THR A 589 7.20 1.95 -12.32
N SER A 590 6.12 1.26 -11.96
CA SER A 590 5.25 0.56 -12.90
C SER A 590 4.00 1.40 -13.14
N GLY A 591 3.63 1.56 -14.40
CA GLY A 591 2.55 2.45 -14.81
C GLY A 591 1.31 1.68 -15.26
N SER A 592 0.16 2.34 -15.28
CA SER A 592 -1.11 1.77 -15.75
C SER A 592 -1.12 1.38 -17.24
N THR A 593 -0.11 1.80 -18.01
CA THR A 593 0.13 1.33 -19.38
C THR A 593 0.77 -0.06 -19.46
N GLY A 594 1.21 -0.62 -18.33
CA GLY A 594 1.99 -1.86 -18.26
C GLY A 594 3.50 -1.66 -18.50
N ALA A 595 3.95 -0.44 -18.77
CA ALA A 595 5.37 -0.10 -18.92
C ALA A 595 6.05 0.18 -17.57
N LEU A 596 7.39 0.14 -17.57
CA LEU A 596 8.25 0.54 -16.47
C LEU A 596 8.98 1.84 -16.81
N GLU A 597 9.17 2.70 -15.82
CA GLU A 597 9.95 3.93 -15.93
C GLU A 597 11.02 3.93 -14.84
N SER A 598 12.24 4.34 -15.21
CA SER A 598 13.34 4.58 -14.28
C SER A 598 13.65 6.07 -14.26
N THR A 599 13.77 6.64 -13.07
CA THR A 599 14.15 8.04 -12.86
C THR A 599 15.44 8.08 -12.05
N THR A 600 16.48 8.64 -12.65
CA THR A 600 17.78 8.85 -12.01
C THR A 600 17.73 10.12 -11.17
N GLU A 601 18.16 10.00 -9.91
CA GLU A 601 18.06 11.08 -8.94
C GLU A 601 19.31 11.24 -8.10
N SER A 602 19.49 12.44 -7.56
CA SER A 602 20.55 12.70 -6.61
C SER A 602 20.20 12.00 -5.31
N ALA A 603 21.17 11.31 -4.71
CA ALA A 603 20.95 10.80 -3.37
C ALA A 603 20.83 11.99 -2.39
N GLY A 604 19.82 11.96 -1.54
CA GLY A 604 19.80 12.79 -0.33
C GLY A 604 21.02 12.47 0.56
N ALA A 605 21.23 13.25 1.62
CA ALA A 605 22.26 12.88 2.59
C ALA A 605 21.97 11.47 3.13
N ASN A 606 22.95 10.57 3.08
CA ASN A 606 22.85 9.19 3.59
C ASN A 606 22.51 9.12 5.10
N SER A 607 22.53 10.26 5.80
CA SER A 607 22.23 10.43 7.22
C SER A 607 21.04 11.38 7.51
N GLY A 608 20.21 11.71 6.51
CA GLY A 608 19.04 12.58 6.68
C GLY A 608 17.78 11.82 7.12
N ARG A 609 16.67 12.53 7.39
CA ARG A 609 15.42 11.94 7.89
C ARG A 609 14.93 10.79 7.01
N GLN A 610 14.66 9.66 7.63
CA GLN A 610 14.04 8.49 7.00
C GLN A 610 12.63 8.30 7.56
N SER A 611 11.79 7.60 6.81
CA SER A 611 10.54 7.06 7.33
C SER A 611 10.79 6.25 8.59
N TRP A 612 9.83 6.21 9.53
CA TRP A 612 9.87 5.26 10.65
C TRP A 612 10.00 3.80 10.21
N ARG A 613 9.51 3.45 9.02
CA ARG A 613 9.71 2.14 8.41
C ARG A 613 11.15 1.89 7.96
N GLN A 614 11.99 2.92 7.92
CA GLN A 614 13.38 2.89 7.45
C GLN A 614 14.38 3.22 8.56
N LEU A 615 13.94 3.72 9.72
CA LEU A 615 14.72 3.80 10.96
C LEU A 615 14.87 2.43 11.65
N ARG A 616 14.81 1.36 10.85
CA ARG A 616 14.99 -0.04 11.26
C ARG A 616 16.45 -0.32 11.54
#